data_AF-W9C4D8-F1
#
_entry.id   AF-W9C4D8-F1
#
_cell.length_a   1.000
_cell.length_b   1.000
_cell.length_c   1.000
_cell.angle_alpha   90.00
_cell.angle_beta   90.00
_cell.angle_gamma   90.00
#
_symmetry.space_group_name_H-M   'P 1'
#
loop_
_entity.id
_entity.type
_entity.pdbx_description
1 polymer ?
#
loop_
_entity_poly.entity_id
_entity_poly.type
_entity_poly.pdbx_seq_one_letter_code
_entity_poly.pdbx_strand_id
1 'polypeptide(L)'
;MAQDHYLQAYNSVHTDIRWVELAKLVVSQGSVGLDHSDGLRKKLGDDRALTELFDFCLPRTHRPAPVSMVRLPGDRYIFTSQSTDLRFHETQRMTAAQAQSIASFGPVTTGLMLPVGYGANLLSGIGSDKRIVLQNGYHRAYSMLAHGITHAPMVIERVSCLDELNLVGSDDVTDDPAHYFRSPRPPLLMDFLDPELTRQVVVHPLETRVEIEIKVRTSTGPAPRHVA
;
A
#
# COMPACT_ATOMS: atom_id res chain seq x y z
N MET A 1 -12.69 1.18 -15.20
CA MET A 1 -11.28 0.78 -15.39
C MET A 1 -10.42 1.17 -14.19
N ALA A 2 -10.35 2.42 -13.72
CA ALA A 2 -9.68 2.75 -12.44
C ALA A 2 -10.45 2.26 -11.19
N GLN A 3 -11.76 2.07 -11.31
CA GLN A 3 -12.68 1.76 -10.21
C GLN A 3 -12.56 0.31 -9.71
N ASP A 4 -12.10 -0.62 -10.56
CA ASP A 4 -12.12 -2.07 -10.26
C ASP A 4 -10.95 -2.49 -9.35
N HIS A 5 -9.78 -1.85 -9.48
CA HIS A 5 -8.61 -2.17 -8.64
C HIS A 5 -8.81 -1.77 -7.18
N TYR A 6 -9.52 -0.67 -6.92
CA TYR A 6 -9.83 -0.23 -5.55
C TYR A 6 -10.80 -1.19 -4.85
N LEU A 7 -11.80 -1.71 -5.58
CA LEU A 7 -12.71 -2.72 -5.03
C LEU A 7 -11.96 -4.02 -4.72
N GLN A 8 -11.01 -4.42 -5.58
CA GLN A 8 -10.19 -5.60 -5.31
C GLN A 8 -9.26 -5.43 -4.10
N ALA A 9 -8.74 -4.23 -3.87
CA ALA A 9 -7.81 -3.97 -2.76
C ALA A 9 -8.47 -4.02 -1.36
N TYR A 10 -9.79 -3.84 -1.27
CA TYR A 10 -10.51 -3.71 0.02
C TYR A 10 -11.76 -4.63 0.10
N ASN A 11 -11.71 -5.82 -0.52
CA ASN A 11 -12.82 -6.79 -0.56
C ASN A 11 -12.70 -7.97 0.42
N SER A 12 -11.60 -8.03 1.19
CA SER A 12 -11.27 -9.19 2.00
C SER A 12 -12.09 -9.26 3.30
N VAL A 13 -12.48 -8.10 3.82
CA VAL A 13 -13.33 -7.96 5.02
C VAL A 13 -14.38 -6.88 4.79
N HIS A 14 -15.26 -6.68 5.78
CA HIS A 14 -16.23 -5.59 5.71
C HIS A 14 -15.53 -4.23 5.70
N THR A 15 -15.84 -3.40 4.69
CA THR A 15 -15.20 -2.10 4.47
C THR A 15 -16.22 -0.97 4.51
N ASP A 16 -15.92 0.10 5.24
CA ASP A 16 -16.73 1.33 5.30
C ASP A 16 -15.90 2.60 5.15
N ILE A 17 -16.50 3.68 4.63
CA ILE A 17 -15.86 5.01 4.59
C ILE A 17 -16.43 5.85 5.74
N ARG A 18 -15.55 6.40 6.59
CA ARG A 18 -15.96 7.30 7.69
C ARG A 18 -15.05 8.50 7.83
N TRP A 19 -15.62 9.56 8.39
CA TRP A 19 -14.85 10.65 8.97
C TRP A 19 -14.24 10.20 10.29
N VAL A 20 -12.91 10.26 10.38
CA VAL A 20 -12.15 9.82 11.55
C VAL A 20 -11.40 11.00 12.17
N GLU A 21 -11.28 10.99 13.49
CA GLU A 21 -10.46 11.96 14.22
C GLU A 21 -8.99 11.57 14.10
N LEU A 22 -8.21 12.38 13.41
CA LEU A 22 -6.82 12.08 13.04
C LEU A 22 -5.92 11.88 14.28
N ALA A 23 -6.12 12.68 15.33
CA ALA A 23 -5.33 12.60 16.56
C ALA A 23 -5.44 11.25 17.28
N LYS A 24 -6.54 10.50 17.06
CA LYS A 24 -6.82 9.21 17.72
C LYS A 24 -6.38 8.01 16.89
N LEU A 25 -5.87 8.23 15.68
CA LEU A 25 -5.36 7.14 14.86
C LEU A 25 -4.13 6.53 15.51
N VAL A 26 -4.15 5.20 15.65
CA VAL A 26 -3.00 4.43 16.12
C VAL A 26 -2.02 4.26 14.96
N VAL A 27 -0.73 4.38 15.23
CA VAL A 27 0.34 4.28 14.22
C VAL A 27 1.25 3.10 14.55
N SER A 28 1.61 2.30 13.53
CA SER A 28 2.63 1.26 13.66
C SER A 28 3.98 1.72 13.09
N GLN A 29 3.97 2.56 12.06
CA GLN A 29 5.18 3.17 11.52
C GLN A 29 5.77 4.19 12.51
N GLY A 30 7.04 4.02 12.89
CA GLY A 30 7.72 4.89 13.87
C GLY A 30 8.33 6.18 13.32
N SER A 31 8.13 6.52 12.04
CA SER A 31 8.72 7.72 11.43
C SER A 31 7.84 8.29 10.33
N VAL A 32 7.93 9.61 10.10
CA VAL A 32 7.29 10.28 8.97
C VAL A 32 8.29 11.20 8.27
N GLY A 33 8.34 11.13 6.95
CA GLY A 33 9.20 11.97 6.12
C GLY A 33 8.63 13.39 6.00
N LEU A 34 9.32 14.36 6.60
CA LEU A 34 8.88 15.75 6.66
C LEU A 34 8.84 16.44 5.29
N ASP A 35 9.83 16.21 4.42
CA ASP A 35 9.86 16.78 3.07
C ASP A 35 8.64 16.35 2.23
N HIS A 36 8.26 15.08 2.34
CA HIS A 36 7.09 14.56 1.65
C HIS A 36 5.80 15.17 2.21
N SER A 37 5.70 15.28 3.55
CA SER A 37 4.57 15.93 4.21
C SER A 37 4.44 17.42 3.88
N ASP A 38 5.54 18.14 3.74
CA ASP A 38 5.55 19.53 3.27
C ASP A 38 5.10 19.65 1.80
N GLY A 39 5.50 18.70 0.95
CA GLY A 39 5.01 18.61 -0.43
C GLY A 39 3.50 18.35 -0.48
N LEU A 40 2.98 17.48 0.39
CA LEU A 40 1.55 17.21 0.51
C LEU A 40 0.76 18.42 1.02
N ARG A 41 1.31 19.17 2.00
CA ARG A 41 0.72 20.44 2.45
C ARG A 41 0.52 21.40 1.29
N LYS A 42 1.57 21.63 0.49
CA LYS A 42 1.51 22.55 -0.64
C LYS A 42 0.45 22.15 -1.67
N LYS A 43 0.18 20.84 -1.81
CA LYS A 43 -0.88 20.32 -2.69
C LYS A 43 -2.29 20.51 -2.11
N LEU A 44 -2.43 20.38 -0.80
CA LEU A 44 -3.72 20.59 -0.12
C LEU A 44 -4.15 22.06 -0.19
N GLY A 45 -3.19 22.99 -0.20
CA GLY A 45 -3.47 24.43 -0.23
C GLY A 45 -4.06 24.95 1.08
N ASP A 46 -4.50 26.21 1.05
CA ASP A 46 -5.16 26.85 2.21
C ASP A 46 -6.68 26.66 2.20
N ASP A 47 -7.24 26.25 1.05
CA ASP A 47 -8.68 26.05 0.90
C ASP A 47 -9.08 24.69 1.48
N ARG A 48 -10.17 24.70 2.26
CA ARG A 48 -10.61 23.56 3.08
C ARG A 48 -11.91 22.97 2.58
N ALA A 49 -12.17 23.11 1.27
CA ALA A 49 -13.38 22.59 0.67
C ALA A 49 -13.45 21.07 0.90
N LEU A 50 -14.59 20.59 1.42
CA LEU A 50 -14.78 19.18 1.78
C LEU A 50 -14.47 18.22 0.63
N THR A 51 -14.76 18.63 -0.60
CA THR A 51 -14.49 17.84 -1.81
C THR A 51 -13.00 17.67 -2.07
N GLU A 52 -12.20 18.71 -1.86
CA GLU A 52 -10.75 18.66 -2.05
C GLU A 52 -10.10 17.80 -0.97
N LEU A 53 -10.57 17.90 0.28
CA LEU A 53 -10.15 17.04 1.37
C LEU A 53 -10.51 15.57 1.10
N PHE A 54 -11.70 15.32 0.53
CA PHE A 54 -12.12 13.97 0.13
C PHE A 54 -11.23 13.41 -0.98
N ASP A 55 -10.99 14.15 -2.06
CA ASP A 55 -10.12 13.72 -3.15
C ASP A 55 -8.65 13.58 -2.70
N PHE A 56 -8.21 14.36 -1.73
CA PHE A 56 -6.88 14.24 -1.13
C PHE A 56 -6.71 12.95 -0.33
N CYS A 57 -7.73 12.56 0.43
CA CYS A 57 -7.70 11.33 1.23
C CYS A 57 -8.01 10.09 0.39
N LEU A 58 -8.93 10.21 -0.57
CA LEU A 58 -9.49 9.12 -1.36
C LEU A 58 -9.37 9.44 -2.86
N PRO A 59 -8.14 9.51 -3.40
CA PRO A 59 -7.91 9.97 -4.76
C PRO A 59 -8.52 9.02 -5.80
N ARG A 60 -9.41 9.57 -6.63
CA ARG A 60 -10.05 8.84 -7.75
C ARG A 60 -9.08 8.52 -8.88
N THR A 61 -8.04 9.35 -9.04
CA THR A 61 -6.97 9.13 -10.01
C THR A 61 -5.62 9.36 -9.33
N HIS A 62 -4.72 8.39 -9.50
CA HIS A 62 -3.34 8.52 -9.08
C HIS A 62 -2.47 8.66 -10.33
N ARG A 63 -1.57 9.64 -10.35
CA ARG A 63 -0.48 9.67 -11.34
C ARG A 63 0.70 8.92 -10.75
N PRO A 64 0.94 7.66 -11.15
CA PRO A 64 2.04 6.89 -10.60
C PRO A 64 3.38 7.57 -10.92
N ALA A 65 4.33 7.45 -9.99
CA ALA A 65 5.70 7.84 -10.28
C ALA A 65 6.25 6.98 -11.44
N PRO A 66 7.14 7.52 -12.30
CA PRO A 66 7.78 6.73 -13.32
C PRO A 66 8.51 5.52 -12.73
N VAL A 67 8.41 4.37 -13.40
CA VAL A 67 9.15 3.15 -13.06
C VAL A 67 10.30 2.99 -14.04
N SER A 68 11.51 2.83 -13.52
CA SER A 68 12.67 2.42 -14.31
C SER A 68 12.83 0.90 -14.23
N MET A 69 13.34 0.26 -15.28
CA MET A 69 13.62 -1.18 -15.30
C MET A 69 15.01 -1.44 -15.85
N VAL A 70 15.79 -2.23 -15.12
CA VAL A 70 17.12 -2.68 -15.53
C VAL A 70 17.17 -4.21 -15.52
N ARG A 71 17.70 -4.80 -16.58
CA ARG A 71 18.02 -6.24 -16.63
C ARG A 71 19.46 -6.45 -16.17
N LEU A 72 19.64 -7.37 -15.23
CA LEU A 72 20.93 -7.81 -14.71
C LEU A 72 21.27 -9.23 -15.22
N PRO A 73 22.55 -9.65 -15.13
CA PRO A 73 22.93 -11.03 -15.41
C PRO A 73 22.18 -12.04 -14.55
N GLY A 74 21.89 -13.22 -15.13
CA GLY A 74 21.18 -14.31 -14.46
C GLY A 74 19.66 -14.18 -14.47
N ASP A 75 19.07 -13.57 -15.52
CA ASP A 75 17.62 -13.36 -15.66
C ASP A 75 16.98 -12.66 -14.46
N ARG A 76 17.71 -11.66 -13.94
CA ARG A 76 17.28 -10.78 -12.88
C ARG A 76 16.83 -9.44 -13.45
N TYR A 77 15.76 -8.91 -12.90
CA TYR A 77 15.15 -7.65 -13.31
C TYR A 77 14.93 -6.80 -12.07
N ILE A 78 15.41 -5.56 -12.09
CA ILE A 78 15.19 -4.59 -11.03
C ILE A 78 14.27 -3.49 -11.57
N PHE A 79 13.15 -3.31 -10.89
CA PHE A 79 12.24 -2.19 -11.10
C PHE A 79 12.46 -1.17 -9.99
N THR A 80 12.58 0.10 -10.33
CA THR A 80 12.79 1.15 -9.34
C THR A 80 11.84 2.32 -9.49
N SER A 81 11.47 2.93 -8.35
CA SER A 81 10.63 4.12 -8.30
C SER A 81 10.94 4.98 -7.07
N GLN A 82 10.68 6.27 -7.19
CA GLN A 82 10.72 7.24 -6.09
C GLN A 82 9.48 7.16 -5.19
N SER A 83 8.45 6.39 -5.60
CA SER A 83 7.29 6.13 -4.76
C SER A 83 7.54 4.92 -3.86
N THR A 84 7.28 5.08 -2.57
CA THR A 84 7.37 4.00 -1.58
C THR A 84 6.36 2.88 -1.79
N ASP A 85 5.36 3.11 -2.65
CA ASP A 85 4.24 2.20 -2.92
C ASP A 85 4.50 1.21 -4.06
N LEU A 86 5.68 1.27 -4.71
CA LEU A 86 6.04 0.32 -5.77
C LEU A 86 6.12 -1.10 -5.20
N ARG A 87 5.35 -2.03 -5.79
CA ARG A 87 5.27 -3.41 -5.30
C ARG A 87 5.08 -4.40 -6.43
N PHE A 88 5.49 -5.64 -6.19
CA PHE A 88 5.03 -6.78 -6.95
C PHE A 88 3.57 -7.05 -6.60
N HIS A 89 2.75 -7.37 -7.59
CA HIS A 89 1.36 -7.76 -7.35
C HIS A 89 1.31 -9.28 -7.16
N GLU A 90 0.63 -9.99 -8.05
CA GLU A 90 0.55 -11.44 -8.08
C GLU A 90 0.93 -11.94 -9.47
N THR A 91 1.46 -13.17 -9.54
CA THR A 91 1.70 -13.79 -10.85
C THR A 91 0.37 -14.10 -11.50
N GLN A 92 0.15 -13.60 -12.72
CA GLN A 92 -1.08 -13.84 -13.45
C GLN A 92 -0.83 -14.67 -14.70
N ARG A 93 -1.72 -15.62 -14.97
CA ARG A 93 -1.69 -16.35 -16.24
C ARG A 93 -2.18 -15.42 -17.35
N MET A 94 -1.41 -15.36 -18.43
CA MET A 94 -1.84 -14.66 -19.64
C MET A 94 -3.02 -15.37 -20.27
N THR A 95 -4.02 -14.59 -20.68
CA THR A 95 -5.06 -15.08 -21.58
C THR A 95 -4.46 -15.50 -22.92
N ALA A 96 -5.15 -16.36 -23.67
CA ALA A 96 -4.68 -16.78 -25.00
C ALA A 96 -4.49 -15.59 -25.95
N ALA A 97 -5.38 -14.59 -25.89
CA ALA A 97 -5.27 -13.37 -26.70
C ALA A 97 -4.02 -12.54 -26.36
N GLN A 98 -3.71 -12.38 -25.06
CA GLN A 98 -2.49 -11.70 -24.63
C GLN A 98 -1.22 -12.49 -24.98
N ALA A 99 -1.27 -13.82 -24.91
CA ALA A 99 -0.13 -14.66 -25.26
C ALA A 99 0.20 -14.56 -26.76
N GLN A 100 -0.82 -14.58 -27.61
CA GLN A 100 -0.69 -14.47 -29.06
C GLN A 100 -0.15 -13.11 -29.54
N SER A 101 -0.25 -12.06 -28.73
CA SER A 101 0.31 -10.74 -29.06
C SER A 101 1.79 -10.58 -28.70
N ILE A 102 2.41 -11.55 -28.02
CA ILE A 102 3.84 -11.50 -27.70
C ILE A 102 4.67 -11.77 -28.97
N ALA A 103 5.53 -10.82 -29.32
CA ALA A 103 6.57 -11.04 -30.32
C ALA A 103 7.58 -12.09 -29.81
N SER A 104 7.60 -13.25 -30.46
CA SER A 104 8.48 -14.37 -30.11
C SER A 104 8.94 -15.10 -31.38
N PHE A 105 9.91 -16.01 -31.23
CA PHE A 105 10.47 -16.81 -32.33
C PHE A 105 9.53 -17.92 -32.83
N GLY A 106 8.38 -18.13 -32.18
CA GLY A 106 7.37 -19.10 -32.56
C GLY A 106 6.03 -18.83 -31.88
N PRO A 107 4.99 -19.64 -32.17
CA PRO A 107 3.67 -19.45 -31.58
C PRO A 107 3.71 -19.56 -30.05
N VAL A 108 3.23 -18.52 -29.37
CA VAL A 108 3.13 -18.49 -27.91
C VAL A 108 1.74 -19.00 -27.51
N THR A 109 1.69 -20.09 -26.76
CA THR A 109 0.43 -20.71 -26.32
C THR A 109 -0.10 -20.14 -25.01
N THR A 110 0.80 -19.76 -24.11
CA THR A 110 0.49 -19.15 -22.81
C THR A 110 1.75 -18.49 -22.23
N GLY A 111 1.59 -17.76 -21.13
CA GLY A 111 2.69 -17.13 -20.42
C GLY A 111 2.27 -16.75 -19.00
N LEU A 112 3.27 -16.39 -18.18
CA LEU A 112 3.06 -15.78 -16.87
C LEU A 112 3.38 -14.29 -16.98
N MET A 113 2.48 -13.45 -16.48
CA MET A 113 2.76 -12.04 -16.24
C MET A 113 3.25 -11.89 -14.81
N LEU A 114 4.26 -11.02 -14.64
CA LEU A 114 4.83 -10.64 -13.36
C LEU A 114 4.61 -9.12 -13.19
N PRO A 115 3.39 -8.68 -12.81
CA PRO A 115 3.05 -7.27 -12.78
C PRO A 115 3.79 -6.58 -11.64
N VAL A 116 4.43 -5.47 -11.97
CA VAL A 116 5.01 -4.54 -11.00
C VAL A 116 4.27 -3.22 -11.16
N GLY A 117 3.74 -2.71 -10.06
CA GLY A 117 2.83 -1.58 -10.07
C GLY A 117 2.72 -0.91 -8.72
N TYR A 118 1.59 -0.25 -8.52
CA TYR A 118 1.30 0.53 -7.32
C TYR A 118 0.01 0.01 -6.69
N GLY A 119 -0.07 0.14 -5.36
CA GLY A 119 -1.25 -0.20 -4.60
C GLY A 119 -2.32 0.88 -4.69
N ALA A 120 -3.44 0.59 -4.03
CA ALA A 120 -4.45 1.61 -3.77
C ALA A 120 -3.91 2.64 -2.77
N ASN A 121 -3.56 3.83 -3.25
CA ASN A 121 -3.08 4.93 -2.41
C ASN A 121 -4.23 5.68 -1.73
N LEU A 122 -5.09 4.98 -1.00
CA LEU A 122 -6.18 5.56 -0.21
C LEU A 122 -5.72 5.77 1.24
N LEU A 123 -6.28 6.78 1.91
CA LEU A 123 -6.16 6.90 3.36
C LEU A 123 -6.98 5.76 3.96
N SER A 124 -6.30 4.78 4.56
CA SER A 124 -6.96 3.57 5.06
C SER A 124 -6.43 3.11 6.41
N GLY A 125 -7.28 2.42 7.16
CA GLY A 125 -6.91 1.83 8.43
C GLY A 125 -7.73 0.60 8.78
N ILE A 126 -7.24 -0.16 9.75
CA ILE A 126 -7.92 -1.35 10.27
C ILE A 126 -8.64 -0.96 11.55
N GLY A 127 -9.95 -1.14 11.54
CA GLY A 127 -10.81 -0.89 12.68
C GLY A 127 -11.06 -2.16 13.48
N SER A 128 -10.72 -2.15 14.76
CA SER A 128 -11.16 -3.15 15.74
C SER A 128 -11.68 -2.45 16.99
N ASP A 129 -12.89 -2.80 17.41
CA ASP A 129 -13.63 -2.13 18.49
C ASP A 129 -13.66 -0.60 18.37
N LYS A 130 -12.95 0.10 19.27
CA LYS A 130 -12.91 1.56 19.41
C LYS A 130 -11.66 2.18 18.77
N ARG A 131 -10.79 1.39 18.15
CA ARG A 131 -9.51 1.86 17.61
C ARG A 131 -9.41 1.63 16.12
N ILE A 132 -8.66 2.52 15.49
CA ILE A 132 -8.32 2.45 14.09
C ILE A 132 -6.80 2.55 14.01
N VAL A 133 -6.17 1.50 13.50
CA VAL A 133 -4.74 1.48 13.20
C VAL A 133 -4.55 1.93 11.77
N LEU A 134 -3.77 2.99 11.58
CA LEU A 134 -3.47 3.54 10.26
C LEU A 134 -2.65 2.54 9.46
N GLN A 135 -3.13 2.17 8.27
CA GLN A 135 -2.43 1.24 7.37
C GLN A 135 -1.76 1.98 6.21
N ASN A 136 -2.47 2.94 5.62
CA ASN A 136 -1.96 3.73 4.51
C ASN A 136 -2.32 5.20 4.68
N GLY A 137 -1.44 6.08 4.19
CA GLY A 137 -1.64 7.53 4.23
C GLY A 137 -1.02 8.24 5.43
N TYR A 138 -0.02 7.67 6.09
CA TYR A 138 0.74 8.27 7.20
C TYR A 138 1.11 9.74 6.97
N HIS A 139 1.79 10.03 5.87
CA HIS A 139 2.23 11.40 5.57
C HIS A 139 1.06 12.36 5.31
N ARG A 140 -0.04 11.87 4.73
CA ARG A 140 -1.25 12.67 4.50
C ARG A 140 -1.95 12.96 5.82
N ALA A 141 -2.14 11.95 6.65
CA ALA A 141 -2.75 12.08 7.96
C ALA A 141 -1.96 13.05 8.85
N TYR A 142 -0.63 12.86 8.92
CA TYR A 142 0.27 13.76 9.63
C TYR A 142 0.20 15.19 9.09
N SER A 143 0.30 15.38 7.77
CA SER A 143 0.24 16.72 7.16
C SER A 143 -1.07 17.42 7.50
N MET A 144 -2.21 16.74 7.38
CA MET A 144 -3.51 17.29 7.75
C MET A 144 -3.56 17.71 9.22
N LEU A 145 -3.14 16.82 10.14
CA LEU A 145 -3.17 17.08 11.57
C LEU A 145 -2.23 18.23 11.97
N ALA A 146 -1.02 18.27 11.42
CA ALA A 146 -0.05 19.34 11.64
C ALA A 146 -0.55 20.73 11.20
N HIS A 147 -1.51 20.78 10.27
CA HIS A 147 -2.15 22.01 9.78
C HIS A 147 -3.52 22.29 10.39
N GLY A 148 -3.86 21.60 11.48
CA GLY A 148 -5.07 21.84 12.25
C GLY A 148 -6.34 21.24 11.63
N ILE A 149 -6.21 20.40 10.59
CA ILE A 149 -7.32 19.56 10.14
C ILE A 149 -7.41 18.39 11.10
N THR A 150 -8.53 18.28 11.81
CA THR A 150 -8.70 17.27 12.87
C THR A 150 -9.41 16.02 12.39
N HIS A 151 -10.15 16.11 11.28
CA HIS A 151 -10.95 15.02 10.75
C HIS A 151 -10.73 14.84 9.25
N ALA A 152 -10.73 13.58 8.80
CA ALA A 152 -10.58 13.23 7.39
C ALA A 152 -11.44 12.00 7.03
N PRO A 153 -11.91 11.88 5.78
CA PRO A 153 -12.56 10.67 5.29
C PRO A 153 -11.51 9.57 5.06
N MET A 154 -11.78 8.37 5.56
CA MET A 154 -10.88 7.22 5.53
C MET A 154 -11.64 5.94 5.19
N VAL A 155 -10.99 5.04 4.44
CA VAL A 155 -11.45 3.65 4.24
C VAL A 155 -11.08 2.84 5.48
N ILE A 156 -12.05 2.15 6.07
CA ILE A 156 -11.86 1.34 7.27
C ILE A 156 -12.22 -0.10 6.96
N GLU A 157 -11.23 -0.98 7.06
CA GLU A 157 -11.42 -2.43 7.05
C GLU A 157 -11.73 -2.90 8.47
N ARG A 158 -12.91 -3.50 8.68
CA ARG A 158 -13.38 -3.95 9.99
C ARG A 158 -12.95 -5.38 10.24
N VAL A 159 -12.21 -5.58 11.32
CA VAL A 159 -11.78 -6.91 11.76
C VAL A 159 -12.40 -7.22 13.12
N SER A 160 -12.92 -8.42 13.23
CA SER A 160 -13.58 -8.99 14.40
C SER A 160 -12.77 -10.11 15.04
N CYS A 161 -11.85 -10.72 14.27
CA CYS A 161 -10.98 -11.80 14.74
C CYS A 161 -9.54 -11.65 14.22
N LEU A 162 -8.65 -12.49 14.75
CA LEU A 162 -7.23 -12.49 14.37
C LEU A 162 -7.03 -12.99 12.93
N ASP A 163 -7.85 -13.92 12.44
CA ASP A 163 -7.73 -14.42 11.06
C ASP A 163 -8.03 -13.33 10.03
N GLU A 164 -9.04 -12.50 10.30
CA GLU A 164 -9.34 -11.30 9.49
C GLU A 164 -8.21 -10.27 9.58
N LEU A 165 -7.63 -10.06 10.79
CA LEU A 165 -6.48 -9.17 10.95
C LEU A 165 -5.26 -9.67 10.17
N ASN A 166 -4.99 -10.98 10.17
CA ASN A 166 -3.89 -11.59 9.42
C ASN A 166 -4.08 -11.48 7.89
N LEU A 167 -5.32 -11.27 7.43
CA LEU A 167 -5.62 -11.12 6.01
C LEU A 167 -5.33 -9.70 5.49
N VAL A 168 -5.51 -8.67 6.32
CA VAL A 168 -5.44 -7.26 5.91
C VAL A 168 -4.36 -6.44 6.60
N GLY A 169 -3.81 -6.94 7.72
CA GLY A 169 -2.81 -6.27 8.54
C GLY A 169 -1.40 -6.36 7.98
N SER A 170 -0.61 -5.32 8.24
CA SER A 170 0.84 -5.36 8.12
C SER A 170 1.48 -6.25 9.18
N ASP A 171 2.60 -6.89 8.86
CA ASP A 171 3.37 -7.78 9.76
C ASP A 171 3.55 -7.19 11.17
N ASP A 172 3.97 -5.92 11.28
CA ASP A 172 4.15 -5.24 12.58
C ASP A 172 2.90 -5.29 13.47
N VAL A 173 1.71 -5.17 12.87
CA VAL A 173 0.42 -5.12 13.57
C VAL A 173 -0.10 -6.51 13.88
N THR A 174 0.14 -7.49 12.99
CA THR A 174 -0.25 -8.88 13.20
C THR A 174 0.64 -9.59 14.21
N ASP A 175 1.90 -9.18 14.32
CA ASP A 175 2.88 -9.74 15.27
C ASP A 175 2.59 -9.34 16.72
N ASP A 176 2.12 -8.10 16.95
CA ASP A 176 1.64 -7.67 18.28
C ASP A 176 0.31 -6.88 18.21
N PRO A 177 -0.83 -7.57 17.98
CA PRO A 177 -2.13 -6.91 17.93
C PRO A 177 -2.53 -6.30 19.26
N ALA A 178 -2.04 -6.86 20.38
CA ALA A 178 -2.38 -6.38 21.71
C ALA A 178 -1.81 -4.98 21.96
N HIS A 179 -0.58 -4.72 21.50
CA HIS A 179 0.05 -3.41 21.60
C HIS A 179 -0.78 -2.31 20.92
N TYR A 180 -1.24 -2.54 19.69
CA TYR A 180 -1.96 -1.51 18.93
C TYR A 180 -3.43 -1.37 19.35
N PHE A 181 -4.15 -2.49 19.50
CA PHE A 181 -5.59 -2.46 19.73
C PHE A 181 -5.99 -2.44 21.22
N ARG A 182 -5.14 -2.92 22.13
CA ARG A 182 -5.51 -3.10 23.56
C ARG A 182 -4.64 -2.33 24.55
N SER A 183 -3.41 -1.94 24.20
CA SER A 183 -2.53 -1.17 25.11
C SER A 183 -3.22 0.10 25.63
N PRO A 184 -3.14 0.47 26.91
CA PRO A 184 -3.73 1.72 27.41
C PRO A 184 -3.24 2.98 26.69
N ARG A 185 -1.99 2.97 26.20
CA ARG A 185 -1.37 4.07 25.47
C ARG A 185 -0.62 3.54 24.25
N PRO A 186 -1.32 3.27 23.13
CA PRO A 186 -0.63 2.92 21.89
C PRO A 186 0.07 4.18 21.33
N PRO A 187 0.99 4.01 20.36
CA PRO A 187 1.50 5.13 19.58
C PRO A 187 0.35 5.75 18.79
N LEU A 188 0.18 7.07 18.90
CA LEU A 188 -0.87 7.83 18.22
C LEU A 188 -0.27 8.75 17.18
N LEU A 189 -1.04 9.08 16.15
CA LEU A 189 -0.61 10.02 15.12
C LEU A 189 -0.25 11.39 15.71
N MET A 190 -0.96 11.84 16.76
CA MET A 190 -0.66 13.09 17.45
C MET A 190 0.72 13.10 18.13
N ASP A 191 1.30 11.94 18.43
CA ASP A 191 2.61 11.84 19.08
C ASP A 191 3.73 12.36 18.17
N PHE A 192 3.53 12.32 16.84
CA PHE A 192 4.47 12.92 15.88
C PHE A 192 4.53 14.45 15.96
N LEU A 193 3.57 15.11 16.62
CA LEU A 193 3.55 16.55 16.82
C LEU A 193 4.16 16.97 18.16
N ASP A 194 4.49 16.01 19.03
CA ASP A 194 5.08 16.27 20.33
C ASP A 194 6.62 16.30 20.22
N PRO A 195 7.26 17.46 20.45
CA PRO A 195 8.72 17.58 20.41
C PRO A 195 9.44 16.74 21.49
N GLU A 196 8.77 16.37 22.58
CA GLU A 196 9.36 15.52 23.63
C GLU A 196 9.41 14.04 23.22
N LEU A 197 8.52 13.63 22.31
CA LEU A 197 8.43 12.25 21.80
C LEU A 197 9.14 12.05 20.46
N THR A 198 9.59 13.13 19.82
CA THR A 198 10.12 13.09 18.45
C THR A 198 11.57 13.57 18.36
N ARG A 199 12.27 13.03 17.36
CA ARG A 199 13.61 13.48 16.98
C ARG A 199 13.71 13.57 15.47
N GLN A 200 14.11 14.75 14.97
CA GLN A 200 14.37 14.93 13.55
C GLN A 200 15.74 14.35 13.19
N VAL A 201 15.77 13.55 12.14
CA VAL A 201 17.00 12.94 11.61
C VAL A 201 17.02 13.18 10.11
N VAL A 202 18.19 13.58 9.60
CA VAL A 202 18.39 13.73 8.16
C VAL A 202 18.61 12.35 7.55
N VAL A 203 17.77 11.99 6.58
CA VAL A 203 17.87 10.73 5.84
C VAL A 203 18.09 11.01 4.37
N HIS A 204 18.78 10.11 3.68
CA HIS A 204 18.90 10.18 2.23
C HIS A 204 17.60 9.71 1.57
N PRO A 205 17.21 10.30 0.41
CA PRO A 205 16.06 9.84 -0.34
C PRO A 205 16.14 8.33 -0.62
N LEU A 206 15.10 7.61 -0.23
CA LEU A 206 14.97 6.19 -0.50
C LEU A 206 14.32 5.98 -1.86
N GLU A 207 14.78 4.96 -2.56
CA GLU A 207 14.18 4.46 -3.79
C GLU A 207 13.65 3.06 -3.51
N THR A 208 12.37 2.81 -3.82
CA THR A 208 11.80 1.47 -3.69
C THR A 208 12.20 0.62 -4.87
N ARG A 209 12.62 -0.61 -4.58
CA ARG A 209 13.09 -1.57 -5.58
C ARG A 209 12.33 -2.88 -5.46
N VAL A 210 11.88 -3.37 -6.61
CA VAL A 210 11.31 -4.72 -6.75
C VAL A 210 12.27 -5.52 -7.62
N GLU A 211 12.87 -6.56 -7.06
CA GLU A 211 13.75 -7.48 -7.78
C GLU A 211 13.00 -8.78 -8.10
N ILE A 212 13.09 -9.20 -9.36
CA ILE A 212 12.51 -10.45 -9.86
C ILE A 212 13.62 -11.29 -10.47
N GLU A 213 13.83 -12.50 -9.96
CA GLU A 213 14.72 -13.52 -10.52
C GLU A 213 13.89 -14.64 -11.16
N ILE A 214 14.13 -14.93 -12.44
CA ILE A 214 13.39 -15.97 -13.18
C ILE A 214 14.30 -17.18 -13.40
N LYS A 215 13.88 -18.35 -12.90
CA LYS A 215 14.55 -19.63 -13.12
C LYS A 215 13.65 -20.58 -13.90
N VAL A 216 14.02 -20.87 -15.14
CA VAL A 216 13.30 -21.83 -15.99
C VAL A 216 14.07 -23.14 -16.04
N ARG A 217 13.38 -24.26 -15.78
CA ARG A 217 13.93 -25.61 -15.92
C ARG A 217 13.06 -26.40 -16.87
N THR A 218 13.69 -27.04 -17.85
CA THR A 218 13.01 -27.95 -18.78
C THR A 218 13.40 -29.37 -18.42
N SER A 219 12.39 -30.22 -18.24
CA SER A 219 12.58 -31.66 -18.06
C SER A 219 11.58 -32.41 -18.92
N THR A 220 11.99 -33.55 -19.46
CA THR A 220 11.11 -34.49 -20.15
C THR A 220 10.88 -35.68 -19.25
N GLY A 221 9.61 -36.05 -19.05
CA GLY A 221 9.23 -37.19 -18.21
C GLY A 221 7.92 -37.82 -18.68
N PRO A 222 7.58 -39.03 -18.22
CA PRO A 222 6.28 -39.63 -18.49
C PRO A 222 5.16 -38.75 -17.94
N ALA A 223 4.03 -38.70 -18.63
CA ALA A 223 2.88 -37.91 -18.19
C ALA A 223 2.47 -38.32 -16.75
N PRO A 224 2.21 -37.35 -15.85
CA PRO A 224 1.76 -37.66 -14.51
C PRO A 224 0.47 -38.47 -14.58
N ARG A 225 0.46 -39.65 -13.97
CA ARG A 225 -0.77 -40.42 -13.81
C ARG A 225 -1.62 -39.68 -12.78
N HIS A 226 -2.75 -39.13 -13.20
CA HIS A 226 -3.78 -38.71 -12.27
C HIS A 226 -4.28 -39.97 -11.56
N VAL A 227 -4.00 -40.08 -10.27
CA VAL A 227 -4.63 -41.08 -9.40
C VAL A 227 -6.04 -40.56 -9.12
N ALA A 228 -7.05 -41.34 -9.52
CA ALA A 228 -8.46 -41.04 -9.28
C ALA A 228 -8.80 -41.13 -7.79
#